data_AF-X2F1G8-F1
#
_entry.id   AF-X2F1G8-F1
#
_cell.length_a   1.000
_cell.length_b   1.000
_cell.length_c   1.000
_cell.angle_alpha   90.00
_cell.angle_beta   90.00
_cell.angle_gamma   90.00
#
_symmetry.space_group_name_H-M   'P 1'
#
loop_
_entity.id
_entity.type
_entity.pdbx_description
1 polymer ?
#
loop_
_entity_poly.entity_id
_entity_poly.type
_entity_poly.pdbx_seq_one_letter_code
_entity_poly.pdbx_strand_id
1 'polypeptide(L)' 'ILSFIGICLNSFLYSSNFFVAKLPEAYAFLNPIVDVMPVIPLFFFLLA' A
#
# COMPACT_ATOMS: atom_id res chain seq x y z
N ILE A 1 -12.80 -12.69 4.32
CA ILE A 1 -12.10 -12.15 3.13
C ILE A 1 -12.59 -10.75 2.79
N LEU A 2 -13.85 -10.55 2.36
CA LEU A 2 -14.40 -9.22 2.03
C LEU A 2 -14.30 -8.16 3.15
N SER A 3 -14.64 -8.54 4.39
CA SER A 3 -14.54 -7.63 5.55
C SER A 3 -13.09 -7.18 5.83
N PHE A 4 -12.13 -8.09 5.68
CA PHE A 4 -10.71 -7.78 5.89
C PHE A 4 -10.17 -6.86 4.79
N ILE A 5 -10.53 -7.11 3.53
CA ILE A 5 -10.19 -6.25 2.38
C ILE A 5 -10.78 -4.84 2.56
N GLY A 6 -12.03 -4.74 3.04
CA GLY A 6 -12.67 -3.45 3.31
C GLY A 6 -11.93 -2.63 4.37
N ILE A 7 -11.43 -3.25 5.42
CA ILE A 7 -10.62 -2.60 6.46
C ILE A 7 -9.26 -2.17 5.89
N CYS A 8 -8.61 -3.02 5.08
CA CYS A 8 -7.33 -2.70 4.44
C CYS A 8 -7.44 -1.51 3.48
N LEU A 9 -8.49 -1.46 2.65
CA LEU A 9 -8.72 -0.35 1.74
C LEU A 9 -9.07 0.95 2.48
N ASN A 10 -9.89 0.87 3.53
CA ASN A 10 -10.26 2.04 4.33
C ASN A 10 -9.03 2.62 5.06
N SER A 11 -8.20 1.76 5.65
CA SER A 11 -6.93 2.15 6.26
C SER A 11 -5.93 2.71 5.24
N PHE A 12 -5.85 2.12 4.04
CA PHE A 12 -5.00 2.61 2.96
C PHE A 12 -5.44 3.98 2.44
N LEU A 13 -6.72 4.19 2.17
CA LEU A 13 -7.25 5.49 1.72
C LEU A 13 -7.15 6.57 2.79
N TYR A 14 -7.25 6.21 4.06
CA TYR A 14 -7.01 7.15 5.16
C TYR A 14 -5.51 7.50 5.31
N SER A 15 -4.63 6.56 4.92
CA SER A 15 -3.18 6.69 4.96
C SER A 15 -2.55 7.19 3.66
N SER A 16 -3.27 7.28 2.54
CA SER A 16 -2.73 7.73 1.25
C SER A 16 -2.27 9.20 1.25
N ASN A 17 -2.68 9.99 2.25
CA ASN A 17 -2.10 11.31 2.53
C ASN A 17 -0.67 11.23 3.12
N PHE A 18 -0.21 10.04 3.50
CA PHE A 18 1.07 9.76 4.17
C PHE A 18 2.05 8.94 3.30
N PHE A 19 1.58 8.31 2.21
CA PHE A 19 2.38 7.39 1.40
C PHE A 19 3.35 8.04 0.40
N VAL A 20 3.36 9.37 0.28
CA VAL A 20 4.44 10.11 -0.41
C VAL A 20 5.50 10.53 0.62
N ALA A 21 5.90 9.60 1.48
CA ALA A 21 6.98 9.80 2.43
C ALA A 21 8.28 9.34 1.81
N LYS A 22 9.23 10.27 1.63
CA LYS A 22 10.58 9.95 1.15
C LYS A 22 11.22 8.97 2.14
N LEU A 23 11.61 7.78 1.68
CA LEU A 23 12.30 6.82 2.53
C LEU A 23 13.62 7.41 3.04
N PRO A 24 14.13 6.94 4.20
CA PRO A 24 15.47 7.29 4.64
C PRO A 24 16.49 6.99 3.54
N GLU A 25 17.57 7.74 3.49
CA GLU A 25 18.53 7.71 2.37
C GLU A 25 19.09 6.31 2.08
N ALA A 26 19.35 5.51 3.12
CA ALA A 26 19.80 4.12 2.99
C ALA A 26 18.80 3.20 2.27
N TYR A 27 17.53 3.59 2.19
CA TYR A 27 16.43 2.84 1.56
C TYR A 27 15.86 3.54 0.33
N ALA A 28 16.48 4.62 -0.15
CA ALA A 28 15.96 5.38 -1.29
C ALA A 28 15.84 4.52 -2.57
N PHE A 29 16.63 3.45 -2.70
CA PHE A 29 16.52 2.50 -3.81
C PHE A 29 15.22 1.68 -3.78
N LEU A 30 14.55 1.58 -2.63
CA LEU A 30 13.26 0.89 -2.45
C LEU A 30 12.05 1.78 -2.72
N ASN A 31 12.24 3.08 -2.96
CA ASN A 31 11.13 4.00 -3.27
C ASN A 31 10.20 3.43 -4.36
N PRO A 32 10.70 2.88 -5.50
CA PRO A 32 9.83 2.32 -6.53
C PRO A 32 8.96 1.15 -6.05
N ILE A 33 9.42 0.37 -5.08
CA ILE A 33 8.67 -0.76 -4.51
C ILE A 33 7.58 -0.23 -3.56
N VAL A 34 7.93 0.74 -2.71
CA VAL A 34 6.99 1.36 -1.76
C VAL A 34 5.89 2.11 -2.49
N ASP A 35 6.18 2.71 -3.64
CA ASP A 35 5.20 3.37 -4.51
C ASP A 35 4.13 2.39 -5.05
N VAL A 36 4.48 1.12 -5.23
CA VAL A 36 3.59 0.07 -5.77
C VAL A 36 2.90 -0.75 -4.67
N MET A 37 3.49 -0.79 -3.47
CA MET A 37 2.95 -1.49 -2.29
C MET A 37 1.45 -1.20 -1.98
N PRO A 38 0.94 0.03 -2.13
CA PRO A 38 -0.49 0.36 -2.12
C PRO A 38 -1.44 -0.55 -2.89
N VAL A 39 -0.99 -1.10 -4.01
CA VAL A 39 -1.82 -1.85 -4.96
C VAL A 39 -1.93 -3.33 -4.56
N ILE A 40 -1.04 -3.82 -3.68
CA ILE A 40 -0.99 -5.23 -3.26
C ILE A 40 -2.34 -5.78 -2.75
N PRO A 41 -3.15 -5.05 -1.95
CA PRO A 41 -4.47 -5.53 -1.52
C PRO A 41 -5.42 -5.86 -2.68
N LEU A 42 -5.31 -5.17 -3.83
CA LEU A 42 -6.12 -5.48 -5.02
C LEU A 42 -5.73 -6.83 -5.63
N PHE A 43 -4.46 -7.21 -5.59
CA PHE A 43 -4.02 -8.51 -6.13
C PHE A 43 -4.58 -9.70 -5.34
N PHE A 44 -4.79 -9.56 -4.03
CA PHE A 44 -5.47 -10.59 -3.23
C PHE A 44 -6.95 -10.72 -3.59
N PHE A 45 -7.59 -9.66 -4.06
CA PHE A 45 -8.95 -9.72 -4.61
C PHE A 45 -8.98 -10.44 -5.97
N LEU A 46 -8.00 -10.15 -6.84
CA LEU A 46 -7.89 -10.82 -8.15
C LEU A 46 -7.47 -12.29 -8.04
N LEU A 47 -6.80 -12.67 -6.96
CA LEU A 47 -6.38 -14.05 -6.69
C LEU A 47 -7.53 -14.94 -6.18
N ALA A 48 -8.60 -14.34 -5.64
CA ALA A 48 -9.75 -15.04 -5.07
C ALA A 48 -10.73 -15.53 -6.13
#